data_AF-A0A6C0GD74-F1
#
_entry.id   AF-A0A6C0GD74-F1
#
_cell.length_a   1.000
_cell.length_b   1.000
_cell.length_c   1.000
_cell.angle_alpha   90.00
_cell.angle_beta   90.00
_cell.angle_gamma   90.00
#
_symmetry.space_group_name_H-M   'P 1'
#
loop_
_entity.id
_entity.type
_entity.pdbx_description
1 polymer ?
#
loop_
_entity_poly.entity_id
_entity_poly.type
_entity_poly.pdbx_seq_one_letter_code
_entity_poly.pdbx_strand_id
1 'polypeptide(L)'
;MKIAYVFTLLFCLLATMSSSYAQSAASGTIFYEGARKIDPSQMKIVINGEEVKPGSADAPDVPTIASFSQTLIFSGKYAKEEREMPRPVIRTLDGGPGGPEREQTMKMEPPLAEKLYLDLQTQKIIRVMEVKKEKKIYQAEEIFTRASGWQDSDKTRKIAGYACRKATCPWKGETYTIWYTTDLDFTYSPIRELTPSKGVVLLVEGSEESFKAIKIDAKPVALTEVQPAAGAEMVSAEELNDKRDKAMADFRQVMMPGGPR
;
A
#
# COMPACT_ATOMS: atom_id res chain seq x y z
N MET A 1 -13.90 78.08 30.68
CA MET A 1 -15.10 77.27 30.35
C MET A 1 -14.99 76.80 28.90
N LYS A 2 -15.01 75.47 28.69
CA LYS A 2 -15.36 74.70 27.46
C LYS A 2 -14.52 74.98 26.18
N ILE A 3 -13.52 74.14 25.86
CA ILE A 3 -13.56 72.87 25.09
C ILE A 3 -13.82 73.08 23.59
N ALA A 4 -12.82 72.77 22.75
CA ALA A 4 -12.95 71.91 21.57
C ALA A 4 -11.57 71.57 20.99
N TYR A 5 -11.14 70.31 21.17
CA TYR A 5 -10.05 69.68 20.43
C TYR A 5 -10.61 69.13 19.12
N VAL A 6 -9.92 69.35 18.00
CA VAL A 6 -10.12 68.56 16.78
C VAL A 6 -8.73 68.06 16.33
N PHE A 7 -8.43 66.82 16.72
CA PHE A 7 -7.33 66.03 16.18
C PHE A 7 -7.90 65.21 15.02
N THR A 8 -7.46 65.48 13.80
CA THR A 8 -7.79 64.64 12.63
C THR A 8 -6.67 63.62 12.46
N LEU A 9 -6.91 62.40 12.92
CA LEU A 9 -6.03 61.24 12.75
C LEU A 9 -6.43 60.51 11.46
N LEU A 10 -5.59 60.63 10.43
CA LEU A 10 -5.75 59.96 9.15
C LEU A 10 -5.29 58.50 9.29
N PHE A 11 -6.23 57.58 9.48
CA PHE A 11 -5.98 56.15 9.52
C PHE A 11 -5.95 55.61 8.07
N CYS A 12 -4.76 55.42 7.50
CA CYS A 12 -4.60 54.66 6.26
C CYS A 12 -4.75 53.17 6.57
N LEU A 13 -5.91 52.58 6.26
CA LEU A 13 -6.08 51.14 6.16
C LEU A 13 -5.26 50.63 4.97
N LEU A 14 -4.09 50.03 5.23
CA LEU A 14 -3.51 49.08 4.29
C LEU A 14 -4.32 47.79 4.37
N ALA A 15 -5.21 47.59 3.40
CA ALA A 15 -5.74 46.28 3.09
C ALA A 15 -4.61 45.42 2.51
N THR A 16 -3.97 44.62 3.34
CA THR A 16 -3.17 43.48 2.87
C THR A 16 -4.12 42.54 2.14
N MET A 17 -4.07 42.54 0.82
CA MET A 17 -4.66 41.49 0.01
C MET A 17 -3.87 40.21 0.28
N SER A 18 -4.33 39.43 1.24
CA SER A 18 -3.98 38.02 1.31
C SER A 18 -4.57 37.36 0.06
N SER A 19 -3.74 37.16 -0.96
CA SER A 19 -4.04 36.19 -1.99
C SER A 19 -4.13 34.84 -1.29
N SER A 20 -5.33 34.44 -0.90
CA SER A 20 -5.66 33.05 -0.62
C SER A 20 -5.48 32.30 -1.93
N TYR A 21 -4.25 31.90 -2.24
CA TYR A 21 -4.05 30.74 -3.08
C TYR A 21 -4.81 29.63 -2.36
N ALA A 22 -5.94 29.23 -2.91
CA ALA A 22 -6.50 27.92 -2.63
C ALA A 22 -5.32 26.96 -2.85
N GLN A 23 -4.75 26.48 -1.75
CA GLN A 23 -3.61 25.60 -1.73
C GLN A 23 -4.09 24.36 -2.49
N SER A 24 -3.73 24.26 -3.78
CA SER A 24 -4.08 23.10 -4.58
C SER A 24 -3.53 21.93 -3.82
N ALA A 25 -4.42 21.12 -3.24
CA ALA A 25 -4.01 20.05 -2.36
C ALA A 25 -3.02 19.19 -3.14
N ALA A 26 -1.84 18.94 -2.54
CA ALA A 26 -0.80 18.17 -3.20
C ALA A 26 -1.42 16.86 -3.70
N SER A 27 -1.26 16.59 -4.99
CA SER A 27 -1.74 15.37 -5.63
C SER A 27 -0.67 14.83 -6.57
N GLY A 28 -0.71 13.52 -6.79
CA GLY A 28 0.29 12.85 -7.59
C GLY A 28 0.38 11.37 -7.31
N THR A 29 1.50 10.79 -7.73
CA THR A 29 1.77 9.37 -7.61
C THR A 29 3.21 9.13 -7.20
N ILE A 30 3.43 8.25 -6.22
CA ILE A 30 4.75 7.74 -5.83
C ILE A 30 4.82 6.28 -6.25
N PHE A 31 5.86 5.93 -7.01
CA PHE A 31 6.16 4.58 -7.44
C PHE A 31 7.30 4.03 -6.58
N TYR A 32 7.05 2.90 -5.93
CA TYR A 32 8.01 2.15 -5.13
C TYR A 32 8.33 0.81 -5.81
N GLU A 33 9.60 0.45 -5.75
CA GLU A 33 10.03 -0.93 -5.91
C GLU A 33 10.24 -1.51 -4.50
N GLY A 34 9.66 -2.67 -4.26
CA GLY A 34 9.79 -3.41 -3.02
C GLY A 34 10.51 -4.73 -3.25
N ALA A 35 11.23 -5.18 -2.23
CA ALA A 35 11.81 -6.51 -2.18
C ALA A 35 11.51 -7.13 -0.82
N ARG A 36 11.13 -8.40 -0.81
CA ARG A 36 10.85 -9.14 0.42
C ARG A 36 11.52 -10.50 0.37
N LYS A 37 12.12 -10.91 1.49
CA LYS A 37 12.59 -12.27 1.67
C LYS A 37 11.41 -13.23 1.72
N ILE A 38 11.53 -14.30 0.97
CA ILE A 38 10.63 -15.44 1.06
C ILE A 38 11.32 -16.48 1.91
N ASP A 39 10.63 -16.99 2.93
CA ASP A 39 11.04 -18.20 3.62
C ASP A 39 10.65 -19.40 2.76
N PRO A 40 11.61 -20.11 2.14
CA PRO A 40 11.30 -21.26 1.30
C PRO A 40 10.60 -22.36 2.08
N SER A 41 10.84 -22.49 3.40
CA SER A 41 10.22 -23.54 4.22
C SER A 41 8.70 -23.42 4.31
N GLN A 42 8.15 -22.23 4.06
CA GLN A 42 6.71 -21.96 4.04
C GLN A 42 6.09 -22.22 2.65
N MET A 43 6.90 -22.51 1.63
CA MET A 43 6.42 -22.80 0.29
C MET A 43 6.00 -24.26 0.16
N LYS A 44 4.80 -24.49 -0.37
CA LYS A 44 4.33 -25.81 -0.76
C LYS A 44 4.62 -26.04 -2.24
N ILE A 45 5.60 -26.88 -2.54
CA ILE A 45 5.92 -27.30 -3.92
C ILE A 45 5.27 -28.67 -4.15
N VAL A 46 4.50 -28.82 -5.22
CA VAL A 46 3.93 -30.11 -5.62
C VAL A 46 4.45 -30.46 -7.02
N ILE A 47 5.15 -31.59 -7.14
CA ILE A 47 5.71 -32.11 -8.39
C ILE A 47 5.10 -33.49 -8.62
N ASN A 48 4.44 -33.70 -9.77
CA ASN A 48 3.78 -34.96 -10.11
C ASN A 48 2.76 -35.46 -9.06
N GLY A 49 2.13 -34.55 -8.32
CA GLY A 49 1.16 -34.87 -7.26
C GLY A 49 1.77 -35.16 -5.89
N GLU A 50 3.10 -35.20 -5.78
CA GLU A 50 3.80 -35.35 -4.51
C GLU A 50 4.31 -34.00 -3.99
N GLU A 51 4.17 -33.78 -2.68
CA GLU A 51 4.67 -32.58 -2.02
C GLU A 51 6.19 -32.70 -1.81
N VAL A 52 6.93 -31.82 -2.45
CA VAL A 52 8.39 -31.78 -2.39
C VAL A 52 8.81 -30.65 -1.48
N LYS A 53 9.69 -30.95 -0.51
CA LYS A 53 10.21 -29.94 0.40
C LYS A 53 11.22 -29.04 -0.33
N PRO A 54 11.08 -27.71 -0.27
CA PRO A 54 12.08 -26.78 -0.79
C PRO A 54 13.47 -27.09 -0.21
N GLY A 55 14.48 -27.21 -1.10
CA GLY A 55 15.85 -27.59 -0.73
C GLY A 55 16.14 -29.11 -0.69
N SER A 56 15.18 -29.97 -1.04
CA SER A 56 15.47 -31.39 -1.32
C SER A 56 16.14 -31.59 -2.69
N ALA A 57 16.76 -32.75 -2.92
CA ALA A 57 17.47 -33.05 -4.17
C ALA A 57 16.56 -32.92 -5.42
N ASP A 58 15.27 -33.17 -5.25
CA ASP A 58 14.26 -33.13 -6.32
C ASP A 58 13.50 -31.79 -6.36
N ALA A 59 13.81 -30.85 -5.47
CA ALA A 59 13.16 -29.53 -5.44
C ALA A 59 13.80 -28.56 -6.45
N PRO A 60 12.99 -27.79 -7.21
CA PRO A 60 13.52 -26.70 -8.02
C PRO A 60 14.13 -25.61 -7.12
N ASP A 61 15.13 -24.92 -7.64
CA ASP A 61 15.68 -23.73 -6.98
C ASP A 61 14.60 -22.66 -6.90
N VAL A 62 14.33 -22.18 -5.69
CA VAL A 62 13.30 -21.17 -5.43
C VAL A 62 13.96 -19.86 -4.99
N PRO A 63 13.55 -18.72 -5.57
CA PRO A 63 14.13 -17.44 -5.21
C PRO A 63 13.85 -17.12 -3.75
N THR A 64 14.89 -16.73 -3.02
CA THR A 64 14.79 -16.30 -1.61
C THR A 64 14.34 -14.84 -1.46
N ILE A 65 14.23 -14.10 -2.57
CA ILE A 65 13.76 -12.72 -2.62
C ILE A 65 12.71 -12.59 -3.71
N ALA A 66 11.55 -12.04 -3.36
CA ALA A 66 10.56 -11.57 -4.32
C ALA A 66 10.56 -10.06 -4.41
N SER A 67 10.74 -9.54 -5.62
CA SER A 67 10.51 -8.13 -5.94
C SER A 67 9.05 -7.89 -6.31
N PHE A 68 8.54 -6.71 -5.99
CA PHE A 68 7.19 -6.29 -6.31
C PHE A 68 7.14 -4.77 -6.52
N SER A 69 6.09 -4.29 -7.17
CA SER A 69 5.85 -2.86 -7.32
C SER A 69 4.74 -2.40 -6.40
N GLN A 70 4.89 -1.23 -5.80
CA GLN A 70 3.85 -0.56 -5.02
C GLN A 70 3.69 0.88 -5.49
N THR A 71 2.45 1.30 -5.67
CA THR A 71 2.10 2.64 -6.13
C THR A 71 1.22 3.30 -5.07
N LEU A 72 1.62 4.50 -4.64
CA LEU A 72 0.78 5.38 -3.83
C LEU A 72 0.23 6.49 -4.72
N ILE A 73 -1.08 6.53 -4.89
CA ILE A 73 -1.78 7.60 -5.59
C ILE A 73 -2.40 8.50 -4.52
N PHE A 74 -2.12 9.80 -4.52
CA PHE A 74 -2.57 10.71 -3.46
C PHE A 74 -3.24 11.97 -4.02
N SER A 75 -4.20 12.49 -3.26
CA SER A 75 -4.84 13.78 -3.52
C SER A 75 -5.36 14.36 -2.20
N GLY A 76 -4.79 15.49 -1.79
CA GLY A 76 -5.04 16.08 -0.48
C GLY A 76 -4.70 15.14 0.65
N LYS A 77 -5.65 14.90 1.57
CA LYS A 77 -5.43 14.01 2.72
C LYS A 77 -5.69 12.53 2.44
N TYR A 78 -6.10 12.19 1.22
CA TYR A 78 -6.46 10.83 0.86
C TYR A 78 -5.42 10.23 -0.07
N ALA A 79 -5.24 8.91 0.06
CA ALA A 79 -4.43 8.14 -0.88
C ALA A 79 -5.03 6.75 -1.13
N LYS A 80 -4.67 6.17 -2.26
CA LYS A 80 -4.92 4.77 -2.63
C LYS A 80 -3.57 4.08 -2.83
N GLU A 81 -3.43 2.90 -2.23
CA GLU A 81 -2.25 2.05 -2.37
C GLU A 81 -2.58 0.87 -3.27
N GLU A 82 -1.79 0.70 -4.32
CA GLU A 82 -1.88 -0.43 -5.24
C GLU A 82 -0.57 -1.22 -5.17
N ARG A 83 -0.67 -2.54 -5.05
CA ARG A 83 0.50 -3.42 -5.05
C ARG A 83 0.33 -4.44 -6.16
N GLU A 84 1.27 -4.44 -7.09
CA GLU A 84 1.32 -5.45 -8.13
C GLU A 84 2.04 -6.68 -7.58
N MET A 85 1.26 -7.73 -7.30
CA MET A 85 1.80 -9.06 -7.06
C MET A 85 1.60 -9.92 -8.32
N PRO A 86 2.57 -10.78 -8.67
CA PRO A 86 2.39 -11.73 -9.75
C PRO A 86 1.17 -12.62 -9.44
N ARG A 87 0.18 -12.64 -10.35
CA ARG A 87 -1.00 -13.49 -10.19
C ARG A 87 -0.59 -14.96 -10.36
N PRO A 88 -1.06 -15.88 -9.50
CA PRO A 88 -0.82 -17.29 -9.70
C PRO A 88 -1.46 -17.74 -11.02
N VAL A 89 -0.66 -18.35 -11.89
CA VAL A 89 -1.12 -18.95 -13.15
C VAL A 89 -1.13 -20.46 -12.94
N ILE A 90 -2.28 -21.11 -13.07
CA ILE A 90 -2.36 -22.56 -13.08
C ILE A 90 -2.14 -23.01 -14.53
N ARG A 91 -1.09 -23.81 -14.74
CA ARG A 91 -0.86 -24.54 -15.98
C ARG A 91 -1.26 -25.99 -15.75
N THR A 92 -2.21 -26.48 -16.53
CA THR A 92 -2.57 -27.90 -16.54
C THR A 92 -1.97 -28.53 -17.79
N LEU A 93 -1.08 -29.51 -17.59
CA LEU A 93 -0.59 -30.39 -18.64
C LEU A 93 -1.56 -31.57 -18.71
N ASP A 94 -2.38 -31.62 -19.75
CA ASP A 94 -3.30 -32.73 -20.00
C ASP A 94 -2.71 -33.59 -21.12
N GLY A 95 -2.32 -34.82 -20.78
CA GLY A 95 -1.63 -35.77 -21.64
C GLY A 95 -1.85 -37.21 -21.17
N GLY A 96 -2.86 -37.87 -21.73
CA GLY A 96 -3.05 -39.31 -21.52
C GLY A 96 -1.94 -40.13 -22.22
N PRO A 97 -1.68 -41.38 -21.80
CA PRO A 97 -0.62 -42.20 -22.39
C PRO A 97 -0.81 -42.35 -23.91
N GLY A 98 0.07 -41.73 -24.71
CA GLY A 98 0.05 -41.79 -26.18
C GLY A 98 -0.75 -40.70 -26.90
N GLY A 99 -1.32 -39.70 -26.20
CA GLY A 99 -1.99 -38.54 -26.81
C GLY A 99 -1.08 -37.30 -26.92
N PRO A 100 -1.36 -36.35 -27.84
CA PRO A 100 -0.62 -35.10 -27.91
C PRO A 100 -0.87 -34.26 -26.64
N GLU A 101 0.20 -33.79 -26.00
CA GLU A 101 0.11 -32.87 -24.86
C GLU A 101 -0.63 -31.59 -25.26
N ARG A 102 -1.69 -31.24 -24.50
CA ARG A 102 -2.37 -29.95 -24.63
C ARG A 102 -2.10 -29.12 -23.40
N GLU A 103 -1.27 -28.09 -23.54
CA GLU A 103 -1.09 -27.08 -22.49
C GLU A 103 -2.33 -26.18 -22.43
N GLN A 104 -3.14 -26.32 -21.38
CA GLN A 104 -4.22 -25.37 -21.10
C GLN A 104 -3.78 -24.44 -19.97
N THR A 105 -3.66 -23.15 -20.30
CA THR A 105 -3.48 -22.09 -19.30
C THR A 105 -4.86 -21.51 -18.96
N MET A 106 -5.37 -21.82 -17.76
CA MET A 106 -6.58 -21.17 -17.26
C MET A 106 -6.18 -19.93 -16.45
N LYS A 107 -6.53 -18.74 -16.95
CA LYS A 107 -6.43 -17.50 -16.17
C LYS A 107 -7.55 -17.49 -15.14
N MET A 108 -7.26 -17.92 -13.91
CA MET A 108 -8.22 -17.78 -12.81
C MET A 108 -8.33 -16.33 -12.39
N GLU A 109 -9.55 -15.82 -12.41
CA GLU A 109 -9.85 -14.59 -11.71
C GLU A 109 -10.00 -14.86 -10.21
N PRO A 110 -9.38 -14.04 -9.34
CA PRO A 110 -9.63 -14.10 -7.91
C PRO A 110 -11.11 -13.89 -7.58
N PRO A 111 -11.64 -14.56 -6.53
CA PRO A 111 -13.05 -14.47 -6.13
C PRO A 111 -13.40 -13.11 -5.50
N LEU A 112 -12.39 -12.34 -5.14
CA LEU A 112 -12.48 -11.05 -4.49
C LEU A 112 -11.56 -10.03 -5.15
N ALA A 113 -11.96 -8.76 -5.06
CA ALA A 113 -11.11 -7.62 -5.41
C ALA A 113 -10.96 -6.75 -4.16
N GLU A 114 -9.72 -6.47 -3.78
CA GLU A 114 -9.42 -5.64 -2.61
C GLU A 114 -8.75 -4.34 -3.05
N LYS A 115 -9.22 -3.23 -2.49
CA LYS A 115 -8.63 -1.90 -2.65
C LYS A 115 -8.30 -1.33 -1.28
N LEU A 116 -7.22 -0.59 -1.23
CA LEU A 116 -6.69 -0.04 -0.01
C LEU A 116 -6.58 1.47 -0.13
N TYR A 117 -7.29 2.17 0.73
CA TYR A 117 -7.24 3.63 0.84
C TYR A 117 -6.70 4.04 2.20
N LEU A 118 -6.23 5.28 2.28
CA LEU A 118 -5.66 5.88 3.47
C LEU A 118 -6.26 7.27 3.68
N ASP A 119 -6.62 7.60 4.91
CA ASP A 119 -6.73 8.98 5.37
C ASP A 119 -5.41 9.32 6.09
N LEU A 120 -4.57 10.09 5.41
CA LEU A 120 -3.20 10.42 5.82
C LEU A 120 -3.16 11.38 7.02
N GLN A 121 -4.24 12.11 7.27
CA GLN A 121 -4.34 13.04 8.39
C GLN A 121 -4.64 12.30 9.70
N THR A 122 -5.54 11.32 9.63
CA THR A 122 -5.99 10.55 10.80
C THR A 122 -5.27 9.22 10.96
N GLN A 123 -4.38 8.87 10.01
CA GLN A 123 -3.66 7.60 9.99
C GLN A 123 -4.59 6.39 9.93
N LYS A 124 -5.70 6.55 9.22
CA LYS A 124 -6.70 5.51 9.06
C LYS A 124 -6.44 4.74 7.78
N ILE A 125 -6.49 3.41 7.90
CA ILE A 125 -6.51 2.46 6.81
C ILE A 125 -7.96 2.15 6.51
N ILE A 126 -8.33 2.22 5.23
CA ILE A 126 -9.67 1.90 4.75
C ILE A 126 -9.54 0.78 3.73
N ARG A 127 -9.92 -0.44 4.12
CA ARG A 127 -9.92 -1.60 3.23
C ARG A 127 -11.31 -1.75 2.63
N VAL A 128 -11.38 -1.85 1.30
CA VAL A 128 -12.62 -2.11 0.57
C VAL A 128 -12.47 -3.43 -0.16
N MET A 129 -13.36 -4.38 0.12
CA MET A 129 -13.36 -5.71 -0.47
C MET A 129 -14.67 -5.96 -1.21
N GLU A 130 -14.57 -6.26 -2.50
CA GLU A 130 -15.68 -6.75 -3.31
C GLU A 130 -15.63 -8.28 -3.36
N VAL A 131 -16.72 -8.93 -2.95
CA VAL A 131 -16.92 -10.37 -3.12
C VAL A 131 -17.74 -10.59 -4.39
N LYS A 132 -17.09 -11.02 -5.48
CA LYS A 132 -17.68 -11.06 -6.83
C LYS A 132 -18.92 -11.94 -6.91
N LYS A 133 -18.88 -13.11 -6.25
CA LYS A 133 -19.99 -14.08 -6.25
C LYS A 133 -21.25 -13.51 -5.62
N GLU A 134 -21.10 -12.69 -4.58
CA GLU A 134 -22.22 -12.09 -3.83
C GLU A 134 -22.60 -10.71 -4.37
N LYS A 135 -21.77 -10.11 -5.24
CA LYS A 135 -21.89 -8.71 -5.68
C LYS A 135 -22.01 -7.73 -4.51
N LYS A 136 -21.34 -8.06 -3.41
CA LYS A 136 -21.31 -7.24 -2.18
C LYS A 136 -19.95 -6.58 -2.03
N ILE A 137 -19.99 -5.35 -1.53
CA ILE A 137 -18.81 -4.55 -1.23
C ILE A 137 -18.81 -4.28 0.27
N TYR A 138 -17.73 -4.67 0.92
CA TYR A 138 -17.49 -4.47 2.35
C TYR A 138 -16.39 -3.45 2.56
N GLN A 139 -16.48 -2.68 3.63
CA GLN A 139 -15.44 -1.74 4.04
C GLN A 139 -15.12 -1.92 5.52
N ALA A 140 -13.83 -1.99 5.84
CA ALA A 140 -13.34 -1.93 7.22
C ALA A 140 -12.35 -0.78 7.38
N GLU A 141 -12.36 -0.19 8.57
CA GLU A 141 -11.47 0.90 8.94
C GLU A 141 -10.63 0.52 10.16
N GLU A 142 -9.34 0.81 10.09
CA GLU A 142 -8.39 0.54 11.16
C GLU A 142 -7.45 1.73 11.34
N ILE A 143 -7.04 2.00 12.57
CA ILE A 143 -5.98 2.98 12.85
C ILE A 143 -4.71 2.19 13.13
N PHE A 144 -3.59 2.60 12.53
CA PHE A 144 -2.31 1.95 12.80
C PHE A 144 -1.52 2.66 13.89
N THR A 145 -0.76 1.88 14.65
CA THR A 145 0.15 2.38 15.69
C THR A 145 1.53 2.58 15.09
N ARG A 146 2.08 3.79 15.23
CA ARG A 146 3.48 4.08 14.84
C ARG A 146 4.45 3.38 15.78
N ALA A 147 5.54 2.88 15.23
CA ALA A 147 6.70 2.46 16.01
C ALA A 147 7.31 3.65 16.75
N SER A 148 7.84 3.40 17.94
CA SER A 148 8.53 4.37 18.78
C SER A 148 10.05 4.23 18.65
N GLY A 149 10.81 5.13 19.30
CA GLY A 149 12.28 5.04 19.32
C GLY A 149 12.97 5.51 18.03
N TRP A 150 12.35 6.42 17.28
CA TRP A 150 12.98 7.05 16.13
C TRP A 150 14.21 7.85 16.54
N GLN A 151 15.28 7.69 15.76
CA GLN A 151 16.52 8.44 15.91
C GLN A 151 16.87 9.07 14.57
N ASP A 152 16.74 10.38 14.48
CA ASP A 152 17.16 11.14 13.31
C ASP A 152 18.68 11.26 13.25
N SER A 153 19.20 11.38 12.02
CA SER A 153 20.60 11.61 11.73
C SER A 153 20.73 12.76 10.73
N ASP A 154 21.83 13.51 10.84
CA ASP A 154 22.15 14.62 9.91
C ASP A 154 22.54 14.14 8.50
N LYS A 155 22.59 12.83 8.26
CA LYS A 155 22.89 12.27 6.95
C LYS A 155 21.77 12.59 5.97
N THR A 156 22.13 13.17 4.83
CA THR A 156 21.21 13.50 3.74
C THR A 156 21.57 12.76 2.46
N ARG A 157 20.57 12.51 1.61
CA ARG A 157 20.76 12.00 0.24
C ARG A 157 19.57 12.39 -0.64
N LYS A 158 19.74 12.35 -1.96
CA LYS A 158 18.63 12.50 -2.91
C LYS A 158 18.02 11.15 -3.28
N ILE A 159 16.69 11.04 -3.25
CA ILE A 159 15.91 9.86 -3.68
C ILE A 159 14.74 10.34 -4.53
N ALA A 160 14.56 9.77 -5.72
CA ALA A 160 13.52 10.17 -6.68
C ALA A 160 13.43 11.69 -6.94
N GLY A 161 14.55 12.41 -6.82
CA GLY A 161 14.64 13.87 -7.00
C GLY A 161 14.49 14.70 -5.72
N TYR A 162 14.12 14.12 -4.59
CA TYR A 162 13.83 14.82 -3.34
C TYR A 162 14.97 14.71 -2.33
N ALA A 163 15.16 15.75 -1.52
CA ALA A 163 16.12 15.71 -0.43
C ALA A 163 15.54 14.88 0.72
N CYS A 164 16.26 13.85 1.14
CA CYS A 164 15.89 12.99 2.24
C CYS A 164 16.90 13.11 3.37
N ARG A 165 16.41 12.94 4.60
CA ARG A 165 17.23 12.75 5.80
C ARG A 165 17.11 11.31 6.30
N LYS A 166 18.17 10.83 6.92
CA LYS A 166 18.22 9.48 7.49
C LYS A 166 17.61 9.47 8.90
N ALA A 167 16.86 8.42 9.20
CA ALA A 167 16.54 8.01 10.55
C ALA A 167 16.70 6.50 10.73
N THR A 168 16.72 6.06 11.97
CA THR A 168 16.60 4.64 12.34
C THR A 168 15.45 4.45 13.31
N CYS A 169 14.75 3.32 13.22
CA CYS A 169 13.65 3.00 14.13
C CYS A 169 13.64 1.49 14.44
N PRO A 170 13.61 1.10 15.73
CA PRO A 170 13.46 -0.29 16.12
C PRO A 170 12.01 -0.74 15.93
N TRP A 171 11.80 -1.83 15.20
CA TRP A 171 10.48 -2.43 14.99
C TRP A 171 10.60 -3.92 14.72
N LYS A 172 9.69 -4.72 15.30
CA LYS A 172 9.66 -6.20 15.17
C LYS A 172 11.00 -6.90 15.46
N GLY A 173 11.77 -6.40 16.42
CA GLY A 173 13.02 -7.04 16.87
C GLY A 173 14.25 -6.71 16.02
N GLU A 174 14.13 -5.80 15.05
CA GLU A 174 15.26 -5.30 14.26
C GLU A 174 15.25 -3.76 14.18
N THR A 175 16.34 -3.17 13.68
CA THR A 175 16.44 -1.73 13.45
C THR A 175 16.35 -1.45 11.96
N TYR A 176 15.31 -0.72 11.56
CA TYR A 176 15.13 -0.27 10.19
C TYR A 176 15.97 0.98 9.92
N THR A 177 16.51 1.07 8.71
CA THR A 177 17.03 2.33 8.16
C THR A 177 15.96 2.98 7.31
N ILE A 178 15.61 4.23 7.62
CA ILE A 178 14.57 4.99 6.93
C ILE A 178 15.19 6.25 6.34
N TRP A 179 14.80 6.59 5.12
CA TRP A 179 15.05 7.89 4.52
C TRP A 179 13.73 8.53 4.12
N TYR A 180 13.49 9.72 4.64
CA TYR A 180 12.24 10.44 4.41
C TYR A 180 12.50 11.90 4.01
N THR A 181 11.56 12.46 3.26
CA THR A 181 11.55 13.87 2.86
C THR A 181 10.42 14.62 3.56
N THR A 182 10.61 15.91 3.80
CA THR A 182 9.58 16.83 4.28
C THR A 182 9.12 17.81 3.21
N ASP A 183 9.58 17.63 1.97
CA ASP A 183 9.25 18.48 0.82
C ASP A 183 7.84 18.18 0.28
N LEU A 184 7.25 17.05 0.69
CA LEU A 184 5.87 16.67 0.43
C LEU A 184 5.01 17.01 1.66
N ASP A 185 3.92 17.73 1.43
CA ASP A 185 3.03 18.26 2.49
C ASP A 185 2.03 17.22 3.03
N PHE A 186 2.51 15.98 3.24
CA PHE A 186 1.77 14.92 3.91
C PHE A 186 2.73 13.93 4.58
N THR A 187 2.16 13.02 5.37
CA THR A 187 2.93 12.03 6.12
C THR A 187 2.55 10.62 5.66
N TYR A 188 3.54 9.82 5.25
CA TYR A 188 3.31 8.47 4.72
C TYR A 188 4.56 7.57 4.83
N SER A 189 4.33 6.27 4.92
CA SER A 189 5.35 5.24 4.70
C SER A 189 4.76 3.98 4.06
N PRO A 190 5.49 3.29 3.16
CA PRO A 190 5.11 1.98 2.65
C PRO A 190 4.90 0.93 3.74
N ILE A 191 5.60 1.08 4.87
CA ILE A 191 5.41 0.30 6.10
C ILE A 191 4.75 1.23 7.12
N ARG A 192 3.47 0.99 7.41
CA ARG A 192 2.59 1.89 8.18
C ARG A 192 3.18 2.26 9.54
N GLU A 193 3.69 1.26 10.26
CA GLU A 193 4.29 1.42 11.58
C GLU A 193 5.56 2.28 11.52
N LEU A 194 6.28 2.25 10.40
CA LEU A 194 7.46 3.07 10.14
C LEU A 194 7.12 4.40 9.46
N THR A 195 5.99 5.00 9.86
CA THR A 195 5.59 6.35 9.44
C THR A 195 6.19 7.39 10.39
N PRO A 196 6.97 8.37 9.90
CA PRO A 196 7.53 9.42 10.74
C PRO A 196 6.44 10.36 11.29
N SER A 197 6.80 11.25 12.22
CA SER A 197 5.87 12.28 12.73
C SER A 197 5.49 13.29 11.64
N LYS A 198 6.45 13.64 10.77
CA LYS A 198 6.27 14.51 9.61
C LYS A 198 7.10 14.02 8.43
N GLY A 199 6.46 13.90 7.26
CA GLY A 199 7.14 13.65 5.99
C GLY A 199 6.86 12.26 5.41
N VAL A 200 7.41 12.03 4.22
CA VAL A 200 7.14 10.87 3.38
C VAL A 200 8.39 10.02 3.27
N VAL A 201 8.28 8.74 3.62
CA VAL A 201 9.35 7.76 3.48
C VAL A 201 9.55 7.42 2.01
N LEU A 202 10.78 7.64 1.50
CA LEU A 202 11.18 7.33 0.13
C LEU A 202 12.13 6.12 0.06
N LEU A 203 12.69 5.71 1.19
CA LEU A 203 13.43 4.45 1.29
C LEU A 203 13.28 3.90 2.71
N VAL A 204 12.95 2.61 2.81
CA VAL A 204 13.00 1.87 4.06
C VAL A 204 13.69 0.54 3.81
N GLU A 205 14.63 0.19 4.68
CA GLU A 205 15.46 -1.01 4.58
C GLU A 205 15.42 -1.73 5.94
N GLY A 206 14.83 -2.92 5.94
CA GLY A 206 14.96 -3.92 6.99
C GLY A 206 15.67 -5.17 6.46
N SER A 207 15.83 -6.17 7.32
CA SER A 207 16.43 -7.45 6.91
C SER A 207 15.48 -8.33 6.10
N GLU A 208 14.18 -8.22 6.32
CA GLU A 208 13.14 -9.03 5.66
C GLU A 208 12.48 -8.33 4.48
N GLU A 209 12.36 -7.00 4.52
CA GLU A 209 11.75 -6.22 3.46
C GLU A 209 12.41 -4.87 3.26
N SER A 210 12.34 -4.37 2.02
CA SER A 210 12.78 -3.03 1.66
C SER A 210 11.84 -2.42 0.63
N PHE A 211 11.74 -1.09 0.66
CA PHE A 211 10.97 -0.31 -0.31
C PHE A 211 11.80 0.90 -0.71
N LYS A 212 11.85 1.20 -2.00
CA LYS A 212 12.54 2.35 -2.55
C LYS A 212 11.66 3.08 -3.55
N ALA A 213 11.39 4.36 -3.31
CA ALA A 213 10.75 5.22 -4.29
C ALA A 213 11.67 5.39 -5.50
N ILE A 214 11.17 5.01 -6.67
CA ILE A 214 11.88 5.12 -7.95
C ILE A 214 11.44 6.36 -8.72
N LYS A 215 10.21 6.83 -8.51
CA LYS A 215 9.64 7.97 -9.23
C LYS A 215 8.53 8.62 -8.41
N ILE A 216 8.43 9.95 -8.53
CA ILE A 216 7.29 10.74 -8.04
C ILE A 216 6.79 11.57 -9.22
N ASP A 217 5.50 11.50 -9.50
CA ASP A 217 4.83 12.22 -10.59
C ASP A 217 3.76 13.15 -9.99
N ALA A 218 3.96 14.46 -10.07
CA ALA A 218 3.08 15.47 -9.45
C ALA A 218 1.87 15.84 -10.34
N LYS A 219 1.32 14.85 -11.06
CA LYS A 219 0.12 15.06 -11.88
C LYS A 219 -1.11 15.21 -11.01
N PRO A 220 -2.05 16.10 -11.38
CA PRO A 220 -3.33 16.18 -10.71
C PRO A 220 -4.05 14.83 -10.68
N VAL A 221 -4.56 14.47 -9.50
CA VAL A 221 -5.38 13.27 -9.29
C VAL A 221 -6.72 13.69 -8.70
N ALA A 222 -7.83 13.20 -9.27
CA ALA A 222 -9.15 13.47 -8.75
C ALA A 222 -9.35 12.80 -7.38
N LEU A 223 -10.01 13.48 -6.44
CA LEU A 223 -10.29 12.94 -5.10
C LEU A 223 -11.06 11.60 -5.17
N THR A 224 -11.95 11.44 -6.15
CA THR A 224 -12.71 10.21 -6.38
C THR A 224 -11.86 9.00 -6.76
N GLU A 225 -10.62 9.19 -7.20
CA GLU A 225 -9.70 8.08 -7.51
C GLU A 225 -8.98 7.54 -6.28
N VAL A 226 -8.93 8.34 -5.21
CA VAL A 226 -8.20 8.05 -3.97
C VAL A 226 -9.11 7.92 -2.75
N GLN A 227 -10.42 7.90 -2.97
CA GLN A 227 -11.43 7.69 -1.93
C GLN A 227 -12.23 6.42 -2.21
N PRO A 228 -12.68 5.72 -1.16
CA PRO A 228 -13.64 4.63 -1.31
C PRO A 228 -14.94 5.17 -1.91
N ALA A 229 -15.55 4.39 -2.81
CA ALA A 229 -16.87 4.70 -3.34
C ALA A 229 -17.93 4.54 -2.24
N ALA A 230 -18.99 5.34 -2.30
CA ALA A 230 -20.13 5.19 -1.40
C ALA A 230 -20.85 3.85 -1.63
N GLY A 231 -21.51 3.33 -0.58
CA GLY A 231 -22.37 2.14 -0.67
C GLY A 231 -21.73 0.82 -0.24
N ALA A 232 -20.51 0.84 0.30
CA ALA A 232 -19.92 -0.32 0.96
C ALA A 232 -20.59 -0.58 2.33
N GLU A 233 -20.81 -1.84 2.66
CA GLU A 233 -21.27 -2.28 3.98
C GLU A 233 -20.10 -2.16 4.98
N MET A 234 -20.26 -1.31 5.99
CA MET A 234 -19.26 -1.13 7.04
C MET A 234 -19.24 -2.34 7.97
N VAL A 235 -18.08 -2.97 8.10
CA VAL A 235 -17.82 -4.15 8.94
C VAL A 235 -16.57 -3.94 9.79
N SER A 236 -16.36 -4.79 10.80
CA SER A 236 -15.10 -4.78 11.55
C SER A 236 -13.95 -5.35 10.71
N ALA A 237 -12.71 -5.06 11.10
CA ALA A 237 -11.52 -5.63 10.43
C ALA A 237 -11.48 -7.17 10.52
N GLU A 238 -11.87 -7.71 11.67
CA GLU A 238 -11.99 -9.14 11.91
C GLU A 238 -13.07 -9.75 11.01
N GLU A 239 -14.25 -9.14 10.94
CA GLU A 239 -15.33 -9.63 10.09
C GLU A 239 -14.96 -9.55 8.60
N LEU A 240 -14.24 -8.51 8.18
CA LEU A 240 -13.72 -8.41 6.82
C LEU A 240 -12.74 -9.57 6.51
N ASN A 241 -11.89 -9.94 7.47
CA ASN A 241 -10.98 -11.08 7.33
C ASN A 241 -11.74 -12.41 7.23
N ASP A 242 -12.74 -12.63 8.08
CA ASP A 242 -13.58 -13.83 8.02
C ASP A 242 -14.29 -13.98 6.68
N LYS A 243 -14.84 -12.87 6.14
CA LYS A 243 -15.46 -12.85 4.82
C LYS A 243 -14.44 -13.15 3.70
N ARG A 244 -13.22 -12.64 3.81
CA ARG A 244 -12.12 -12.93 2.86
C ARG A 244 -11.78 -14.42 2.88
N ASP A 245 -11.58 -14.98 4.06
CA ASP A 245 -11.18 -16.38 4.25
C ASP A 245 -12.27 -17.33 3.75
N LYS A 246 -13.54 -17.02 4.05
CA LYS A 246 -14.69 -17.74 3.51
C LYS A 246 -14.74 -17.68 1.98
N ALA A 247 -14.64 -16.50 1.38
CA ALA A 247 -14.68 -16.35 -0.08
C ALA A 247 -13.54 -17.13 -0.77
N MET A 248 -12.35 -17.13 -0.17
CA MET A 248 -11.20 -17.88 -0.67
C MET A 248 -11.37 -19.40 -0.46
N ALA A 249 -11.94 -19.84 0.66
CA ALA A 249 -12.24 -21.25 0.92
C ALA A 249 -13.28 -21.81 -0.07
N ASP A 250 -14.38 -21.09 -0.27
CA ASP A 250 -15.42 -21.42 -1.25
C ASP A 250 -14.84 -21.52 -2.67
N PHE A 251 -13.98 -20.56 -3.03
CA PHE A 251 -13.28 -20.57 -4.31
C PHE A 251 -12.37 -21.80 -4.47
N ARG A 252 -11.60 -22.15 -3.44
CA ARG A 252 -10.76 -23.36 -3.45
C ARG A 252 -11.57 -24.65 -3.62
N GLN A 253 -12.75 -24.75 -3.01
CA GLN A 253 -13.61 -25.93 -3.14
C GLN A 253 -14.11 -26.12 -4.58
N VAL A 254 -14.52 -25.04 -5.26
CA VAL A 254 -14.95 -25.09 -6.67
C VAL A 254 -13.80 -25.46 -7.61
N MET A 255 -12.56 -25.14 -7.22
CA MET A 255 -11.36 -25.37 -8.03
C MET A 255 -10.76 -26.78 -7.88
N MET A 256 -11.22 -27.60 -6.93
CA MET A 256 -10.74 -28.98 -6.75
C MET A 256 -11.40 -29.91 -7.79
N PRO A 257 -10.65 -30.74 -8.53
CA PRO A 257 -11.23 -31.71 -9.46
C PRO A 257 -12.10 -32.72 -8.68
N GLY A 258 -13.43 -32.63 -8.86
CA GLY A 258 -14.42 -33.46 -8.16
C GLY A 258 -15.42 -32.71 -7.27
N GLY A 259 -15.35 -31.37 -7.18
CA GLY A 259 -16.37 -30.57 -6.48
C GLY A 259 -17.76 -30.68 -7.12
N PRO A 260 -18.86 -30.48 -6.35
CA PRO A 260 -20.21 -30.52 -6.90
C PRO A 260 -20.37 -29.40 -7.92
N ARG A 261 -20.75 -29.78 -9.16
CA ARG A 261 -21.10 -28.87 -10.25
C ARG A 261 -22.46 -28.22 -10.01
#